data_AF-A0A5P9D759-F1
#
_entry.id   AF-A0A5P9D759-F1
#
_cell.length_a   1.000
_cell.length_b   1.000
_cell.length_c   1.000
_cell.angle_alpha   90.00
_cell.angle_beta   90.00
_cell.angle_gamma   90.00
#
_symmetry.space_group_name_H-M   'P 1'
#
loop_
_entity.id
_entity.type
_entity.pdbx_description
1 polymer ?
#
loop_
_entity_poly.entity_id
_entity_poly.type
_entity_poly.pdbx_seq_one_letter_code
_entity_poly.pdbx_strand_id
1 'polypeptide(L)'
;MSNQEPDADAVAKILAGNEATDLILEYKLDAPPEKVWRAITIPEFREQWLPGKDLVEAEPLAEVGGEEVSYRMKDSTPPYLESVVAFQLRPDGNGRSVLKIIHRLADTQIPMETKAANNNEPIMMCAA
;
A
#
# COMPACT_ATOMS: atom_id res chain seq x y z
N MET A 1 26.98 -6.01 28.52
CA MET A 1 26.49 -5.63 27.18
C MET A 1 25.00 -5.88 27.17
N SER A 2 24.20 -4.85 27.46
CA SER A 2 22.75 -4.93 27.33
C SER A 2 22.42 -4.99 25.85
N ASN A 3 21.80 -6.08 25.40
CA ASN A 3 21.16 -6.12 24.11
C ASN A 3 19.93 -5.23 24.20
N GLN A 4 20.01 -4.06 23.58
CA GLN A 4 18.87 -3.22 23.30
C GLN A 4 17.95 -4.02 22.38
N GLU A 5 16.82 -4.50 22.92
CA GLU A 5 15.70 -5.02 22.14
C GLU A 5 15.33 -3.94 21.11
N PRO A 6 15.13 -4.27 19.83
CA PRO A 6 14.73 -3.27 18.86
C PRO A 6 13.36 -2.73 19.29
N ASP A 7 13.37 -1.46 19.67
CA ASP A 7 12.22 -0.71 20.12
C ASP A 7 11.11 -0.82 19.06
N ALA A 8 9.93 -1.28 19.46
CA ALA A 8 8.76 -1.35 18.58
C ALA A 8 8.40 0.05 18.02
N ASP A 9 8.89 1.12 18.65
CA ASP A 9 8.82 2.49 18.15
C ASP A 9 9.71 2.72 16.92
N ALA A 10 10.86 2.03 16.78
CA ALA A 10 11.72 2.17 15.62
C ALA A 10 11.12 1.54 14.36
N VAL A 11 10.42 0.41 14.49
CA VAL A 11 9.63 -0.14 13.38
C VAL A 11 8.42 0.75 13.10
N ALA A 12 7.78 1.33 14.11
CA ALA A 12 6.69 2.29 13.93
C ALA A 12 7.15 3.60 13.25
N LYS A 13 8.39 4.02 13.46
CA LYS A 13 8.93 5.27 12.92
C LYS A 13 9.42 5.16 11.47
N ILE A 14 9.75 3.96 10.99
CA ILE A 14 9.90 3.71 9.53
C ILE A 14 8.51 3.71 8.84
N LEU A 15 7.43 3.52 9.60
CA LEU A 15 6.06 3.65 9.10
C LEU A 15 5.54 5.10 9.09
N ALA A 16 6.16 6.02 9.83
CA ALA A 16 5.86 7.46 9.80
C ALA A 16 6.48 8.14 8.56
N GLY A 17 6.18 7.61 7.37
CA GLY A 17 6.41 8.30 6.12
C GLY A 17 5.33 9.35 5.94
N ASN A 18 5.66 10.62 6.22
CA ASN A 18 4.94 11.83 5.84
C ASN A 18 3.41 11.66 5.69
N GLU A 19 2.64 12.09 6.69
CA GLU A 19 1.17 12.07 6.79
C GLU A 19 0.39 12.54 5.54
N ALA A 20 1.04 13.13 4.53
CA ALA A 20 0.44 13.54 3.26
C ALA A 20 0.47 12.47 2.15
N THR A 21 1.12 11.33 2.36
CA THR A 21 1.33 10.28 1.32
C THR A 21 0.84 8.89 1.71
N ASP A 22 0.41 8.71 2.96
CA ASP A 22 -0.22 7.49 3.44
C ASP A 22 -1.74 7.62 3.34
N LEU A 23 -2.37 6.68 2.65
CA LEU A 23 -3.81 6.62 2.53
C LEU A 23 -4.34 5.52 3.46
N ILE A 24 -4.97 5.96 4.55
CA ILE A 24 -5.55 5.10 5.58
C ILE A 24 -7.05 4.96 5.34
N LEU A 25 -7.50 3.74 5.06
CA LEU A 25 -8.91 3.39 4.99
C LEU A 25 -9.28 2.47 6.14
N GLU A 26 -10.34 2.81 6.87
CA GLU A 26 -10.86 1.96 7.95
C GLU A 26 -12.27 1.49 7.60
N TYR A 27 -12.48 0.17 7.64
CA TYR A 27 -13.73 -0.49 7.30
C TYR A 27 -14.19 -1.39 8.42
N LYS A 28 -15.48 -1.32 8.77
CA LYS A 28 -16.12 -2.22 9.71
C LYS A 28 -16.84 -3.32 8.94
N LEU A 29 -16.41 -4.56 9.14
CA LEU A 29 -16.95 -5.74 8.47
C LEU A 29 -17.79 -6.57 9.46
N ASP A 30 -18.99 -6.95 9.03
CA ASP A 30 -19.88 -7.85 9.77
C ASP A 30 -19.44 -9.33 9.57
N ALA A 31 -18.16 -9.58 9.82
CA ALA A 31 -17.53 -10.88 9.67
C ALA A 31 -16.48 -11.09 10.77
N PRO A 32 -16.29 -12.34 11.23
CA PRO A 32 -15.23 -12.65 12.18
C PRO A 32 -13.84 -12.42 11.55
N PRO A 33 -12.84 -12.01 12.35
CA PRO A 33 -11.52 -11.68 11.83
C PRO A 33 -10.88 -12.86 11.08
N GLU A 34 -11.06 -14.10 11.54
CA GLU A 34 -10.53 -15.28 10.84
C GLU A 34 -11.03 -15.39 9.39
N LYS A 35 -12.27 -14.99 9.11
CA LYS A 35 -12.85 -15.04 7.77
C LYS A 35 -12.26 -13.95 6.87
N VAL A 36 -12.09 -12.75 7.42
CA VAL A 36 -11.48 -11.62 6.71
C VAL A 36 -9.99 -11.91 6.45
N TRP A 37 -9.30 -12.47 7.43
CA TRP A 37 -7.91 -12.90 7.30
C TRP A 37 -7.74 -13.89 6.15
N ARG A 38 -8.58 -14.93 6.09
CA ARG A 38 -8.59 -15.89 4.99
C ARG A 38 -8.86 -15.21 3.64
N ALA A 39 -9.72 -14.20 3.59
CA ALA A 39 -9.99 -13.47 2.36
C ALA A 39 -8.79 -12.64 1.85
N ILE A 40 -7.87 -12.27 2.74
CA ILE A 40 -6.68 -11.48 2.43
C ILE A 40 -5.47 -12.39 2.20
N THR A 41 -5.26 -13.43 3.00
CA THR A 41 -4.09 -14.32 2.90
C THR A 41 -4.24 -15.37 1.81
N ILE A 42 -5.44 -15.91 1.58
CA ILE A 42 -5.64 -16.97 0.59
C ILE A 42 -5.80 -16.35 -0.81
N PRO A 43 -4.94 -16.69 -1.78
CA PRO A 43 -4.96 -16.11 -3.12
C PRO A 43 -6.30 -16.32 -3.82
N GLU A 44 -6.91 -17.50 -3.72
CA GLU A 44 -8.20 -17.81 -4.37
C GLU A 44 -9.33 -16.87 -3.94
N PHE A 45 -9.37 -16.47 -2.66
CA PHE A 45 -10.35 -15.49 -2.17
C PHE A 45 -9.92 -14.05 -2.46
N ARG A 46 -8.62 -13.78 -2.39
CA ARG A 46 -8.06 -12.45 -2.69
C ARG A 46 -8.36 -12.07 -4.13
N GLU A 47 -8.14 -12.95 -5.10
CA GLU A 47 -8.32 -12.68 -6.53
C GLU A 47 -9.72 -12.20 -6.90
N GLN A 48 -10.74 -12.54 -6.10
CA GLN A 48 -12.11 -12.11 -6.32
C GLN A 48 -12.30 -10.59 -6.15
N TRP A 49 -11.50 -9.94 -5.29
CA TRP A 49 -11.63 -8.52 -4.97
C TRP A 49 -10.35 -7.71 -5.17
N LEU A 50 -9.20 -8.38 -5.15
CA LEU A 50 -7.88 -7.81 -5.38
C LEU A 50 -7.10 -8.73 -6.34
N PRO A 51 -7.17 -8.47 -7.66
CA PRO A 51 -6.55 -9.32 -8.66
C PRO A 51 -5.02 -9.27 -8.52
N GLY A 52 -4.38 -10.44 -8.58
CA GLY A 52 -2.92 -10.55 -8.44
C GLY A 52 -2.11 -9.80 -9.50
N LYS A 53 -2.73 -9.35 -10.61
CA LYS A 53 -2.10 -8.51 -11.63
C LYS A 53 -1.68 -7.12 -11.11
N ASP A 54 -2.37 -6.62 -10.08
CA ASP A 54 -2.05 -5.35 -9.40
C ASP A 54 -1.03 -5.55 -8.28
N LEU A 55 -0.71 -6.81 -7.94
CA LEU A 55 0.33 -7.15 -7.00
C LEU A 55 1.66 -7.33 -7.74
N VAL A 56 2.76 -6.84 -7.16
CA VAL A 56 4.11 -7.16 -7.62
C VAL A 56 4.35 -8.66 -7.41
N GLU A 57 3.96 -9.16 -6.24
CA GLU A 57 4.13 -10.54 -5.82
C GLU A 57 2.84 -11.02 -5.11
N ALA A 58 2.42 -12.26 -5.38
CA ALA A 58 1.26 -12.85 -4.70
C ALA A 58 1.54 -13.14 -3.21
N GLU A 59 2.82 -13.26 -2.86
CA GLU A 59 3.29 -13.52 -1.50
C GLU A 59 3.27 -12.24 -0.66
N PRO A 60 2.88 -12.31 0.62
CA PRO A 60 2.97 -11.18 1.52
C PRO A 60 4.42 -10.80 1.80
N LEU A 61 4.71 -9.50 1.81
CA LEU A 61 6.01 -8.95 2.20
C LEU A 61 6.28 -9.18 3.69
N ALA A 62 5.25 -9.03 4.51
CA ALA A 62 5.30 -9.28 5.94
C ALA A 62 3.94 -9.79 6.40
N GLU A 63 3.94 -10.83 7.22
CA GLU A 63 2.74 -11.34 7.87
C GLU A 63 3.00 -11.45 9.37
N VAL A 64 2.23 -10.71 10.16
CA VAL A 64 2.29 -10.68 11.62
C VAL A 64 1.08 -11.41 12.16
N GLY A 65 1.23 -12.71 12.36
CA GLY A 65 0.45 -13.51 13.31
C GLY A 65 -1.09 -13.49 13.19
N GLY A 66 -1.66 -13.15 12.03
CA GLY A 66 -3.12 -13.05 11.90
C GLY A 66 -3.71 -11.66 12.16
N GLU A 67 -2.87 -10.68 12.48
CA GLU A 67 -3.28 -9.32 12.84
C GLU A 67 -2.89 -8.28 11.77
N GLU A 68 -1.77 -8.47 11.09
CA GLU A 68 -1.31 -7.56 10.05
C GLU A 68 -0.63 -8.31 8.90
N VAL A 69 -0.96 -7.94 7.67
CA VAL A 69 -0.27 -8.46 6.48
C VAL A 69 -0.01 -7.36 5.47
N SER A 70 1.20 -7.31 4.93
CA SER A 70 1.65 -6.30 3.98
C SER A 70 1.88 -6.90 2.61
N TYR A 71 1.40 -6.23 1.56
CA TYR A 71 1.61 -6.62 0.16
C TYR A 71 2.27 -5.51 -0.64
N ARG A 72 3.06 -5.90 -1.65
CA ARG A 72 3.55 -4.97 -2.67
C ARG A 72 2.59 -4.94 -3.84
N MET A 73 2.08 -3.76 -4.12
CA MET A 73 1.25 -3.45 -5.29
C MET A 73 2.04 -2.66 -6.31
N LYS A 74 1.69 -2.85 -7.58
CA LYS A 74 2.24 -2.10 -8.70
C LYS A 74 1.09 -1.48 -9.46
N ASP A 75 1.19 -0.18 -9.69
CA ASP A 75 0.22 0.51 -10.52
C ASP A 75 0.32 0.04 -11.98
N SER A 76 -0.82 -0.24 -12.59
CA SER A 76 -0.89 -0.66 -14.00
C SER A 76 -0.70 0.50 -14.99
N THR A 77 -0.71 1.74 -14.52
CA THR A 77 -0.50 2.93 -15.34
C THR A 77 0.94 3.42 -15.23
N PRO A 78 1.59 3.81 -16.35
CA PRO A 78 2.88 4.50 -16.29
C PRO A 78 2.71 5.76 -15.44
N PRO A 79 3.54 5.98 -14.40
CA PRO A 79 4.93 5.53 -14.27
C PRO A 79 5.17 4.17 -13.56
N TYR A 80 4.16 3.30 -13.44
CA TYR A 80 4.24 1.96 -12.87
C TYR A 80 4.75 1.94 -11.42
N LEU A 81 4.20 2.85 -10.61
CA LEU A 81 4.63 3.06 -9.23
C LEU A 81 4.39 1.83 -8.36
N GLU A 82 5.37 1.55 -7.51
CA GLU A 82 5.25 0.52 -6.48
C GLU A 82 4.67 1.13 -5.20
N SER A 83 3.73 0.41 -4.61
CA SER A 83 3.07 0.76 -3.34
C SER A 83 3.14 -0.41 -2.37
N VAL A 84 3.23 -0.10 -1.08
CA VAL A 84 3.11 -1.07 0.00
C VAL A 84 1.76 -0.87 0.67
N VAL A 85 0.92 -1.90 0.62
CA VAL A 85 -0.39 -1.89 1.27
C VAL A 85 -0.36 -2.81 2.47
N ALA A 86 -0.51 -2.25 3.66
CA ALA A 86 -0.62 -3.00 4.91
C ALA A 86 -2.10 -3.14 5.31
N PHE A 87 -2.54 -4.37 5.50
CA PHE A 87 -3.87 -4.74 5.97
C PHE A 87 -3.77 -5.14 7.43
N GLN A 88 -4.31 -4.30 8.31
CA GLN A 88 -4.44 -4.54 9.74
C GLN A 88 -5.85 -4.99 10.07
N LEU A 89 -5.99 -6.07 10.82
CA LEU A 89 -7.25 -6.65 11.21
C LEU A 89 -7.38 -6.65 12.73
N ARG A 90 -8.44 -6.00 13.24
CA ARG A 90 -8.73 -5.94 14.67
C ARG A 90 -10.13 -6.49 14.97
N PRO A 91 -10.32 -7.22 16.08
CA PRO A 91 -11.66 -7.60 16.54
C PRO A 91 -12.38 -6.39 17.16
N ASP A 92 -13.65 -6.17 16.78
CA ASP A 92 -14.51 -5.08 17.31
C ASP A 92 -15.28 -5.52 18.58
N GLY A 93 -15.08 -6.76 19.05
CA GLY A 93 -15.72 -7.31 20.25
C GLY A 93 -17.13 -7.87 20.05
N ASN A 94 -17.84 -7.50 18.97
CA ASN A 94 -19.20 -7.99 18.69
C ASN A 94 -19.25 -9.11 17.62
N GLY A 95 -18.18 -9.89 17.48
CA GLY A 95 -18.00 -10.86 16.38
C GLY A 95 -17.72 -10.21 15.01
N ARG A 96 -17.62 -8.87 15.00
CA ARG A 96 -17.25 -8.04 13.86
C ARG A 96 -15.74 -7.81 13.85
N SER A 97 -15.24 -7.41 12.69
CA SER A 97 -13.84 -7.06 12.52
C SER A 97 -13.72 -5.67 11.91
N VAL A 98 -12.67 -4.96 12.33
CA VAL A 98 -12.27 -3.70 11.73
C VAL A 98 -11.04 -3.99 10.87
N LEU A 99 -11.19 -3.78 9.56
CA LEU A 99 -10.11 -3.85 8.60
C LEU A 99 -9.59 -2.44 8.36
N LYS A 100 -8.33 -2.21 8.70
CA LYS A 100 -7.60 -0.99 8.38
C LYS A 100 -6.61 -1.28 7.26
N ILE A 101 -6.71 -0.52 6.18
CA ILE A 101 -5.87 -0.63 4.99
C ILE A 101 -5.02 0.62 4.93
N ILE A 102 -3.71 0.45 4.92
CA ILE A 102 -2.72 1.51 4.96
C ILE A 102 -1.94 1.41 3.65
N HIS A 103 -2.23 2.32 2.72
CA HIS A 103 -1.59 2.36 1.41
C HIS A 103 -0.48 3.40 1.43
N ARG A 104 0.76 2.95 1.24
CA ARG A 104 1.94 3.81 1.13
C ARG A 104 2.56 3.70 -0.24
N LEU A 105 2.83 4.82 -0.89
CA LEU A 105 3.66 4.85 -2.09
C LEU A 105 5.11 4.59 -1.68
N ALA A 106 5.72 3.53 -2.23
CA ALA A 106 7.12 3.21 -1.98
C ALA A 106 8.05 4.19 -2.70
N ASP A 107 7.58 4.77 -3.81
CA ASP A 107 8.34 5.70 -4.63
C ASP A 107 7.78 7.12 -4.51
N THR A 108 8.45 7.95 -3.70
CA THR A 108 8.17 9.39 -3.61
C THR A 108 9.08 10.20 -4.54
N GLN A 109 9.79 9.56 -5.49
CA GLN A 109 10.69 10.25 -6.40
C GLN A 109 10.14 10.32 -7.83
N ILE A 110 8.98 10.95 -7.96
CA ILE A 110 8.69 11.66 -9.22
C ILE A 110 8.51 13.13 -8.86
N PRO A 111 9.55 13.98 -9.02
CA PRO A 111 9.28 15.35 -9.40
C PRO A 111 8.50 15.24 -10.70
N MET A 112 7.17 15.34 -10.61
CA MET A 112 6.33 15.49 -11.78
C MET A 112 6.71 16.85 -12.36
N GLU A 113 7.73 16.86 -13.20
CA GLU A 113 7.93 17.88 -14.20
C GLU A 113 6.69 17.79 -15.09
N THR A 114 5.65 18.48 -14.63
CA THR A 114 4.53 18.92 -15.42
C THR A 114 5.17 19.78 -16.49
N LYS A 115 5.58 19.15 -17.59
CA LYS A 115 5.91 19.85 -18.82
C LYS A 115 4.60 20.50 -19.23
N ALA A 116 4.42 21.74 -18.80
CA ALA A 116 3.25 22.52 -19.12
C ALA A 116 3.13 22.50 -20.65
N ALA A 117 2.01 21.99 -21.16
CA ALA A 117 1.76 21.83 -22.59
C ALA A 117 1.60 23.18 -23.33
N ASN A 118 1.82 24.30 -22.63
CA ASN A 118 1.76 25.65 -23.15
C ASN A 118 3.15 26.30 -23.28
N ASN A 119 4.21 25.54 -23.52
CA ASN A 119 5.40 26.18 -24.07
C ASN A 119 5.11 26.48 -25.56
N ASN A 120 4.57 27.67 -25.81
CA ASN A 120 4.43 28.25 -27.13
C ASN A 120 5.83 28.63 -27.64
N GLU A 121 6.65 27.64 -27.96
CA GLU A 121 7.97 27.87 -28.54
C GLU A 121 7.77 28.25 -30.00
N PRO A 122 8.29 29.41 -30.46
CA PRO A 122 8.13 29.81 -31.84
C PRO A 122 8.91 28.85 -32.75
N ILE A 123 8.19 28.19 -33.67
CA ILE A 123 8.76 27.39 -34.76
C ILE A 123 9.70 28.30 -35.58
N MET A 124 11.01 28.11 -35.46
CA MET A 124 11.96 28.70 -36.40
C MET A 124 11.92 27.90 -37.71
N MET A 125 11.45 28.56 -38.79
CA MET A 125 11.57 28.08 -40.16
C MET A 125 13.05 28.04 -40.58
N CYS A 126 13.56 26.86 -40.91
CA CYS A 126 14.76 26.74 -41.72
C CYS A 126 14.35 26.90 -43.19
N ALA A 127 14.61 28.08 -43.77
CA ALA A 127 14.61 28.21 -45.24
C ALA A 127 16.00 27.80 -45.76
N ALA A 128 15.98 26.98 -46.81
CA ALA A 128 17.15 26.37 -47.46
C ALA A 128 18.00 27.38 -48.25
#